data_AF-A0A8D6U7X5-F1
#
_entry.id   AF-A0A8D6U7X5-F1
#
_cell.length_a   1.000
_cell.length_b   1.000
_cell.length_c   1.000
_cell.angle_alpha   90.00
_cell.angle_beta   90.00
_cell.angle_gamma   90.00
#
_symmetry.space_group_name_H-M   'P 1'
#
loop_
_entity.id
_entity.type
_entity.pdbx_description
1 polymer ?
#
loop_
_entity_poly.entity_id
_entity_poly.type
_entity_poly.pdbx_seq_one_letter_code
_entity_poly.pdbx_strand_id
1 'polypeptide(L)'
;MRDFKVKYEELSPHFPHTCFGVFCGVCYKKSMEIFDTHTYLNADDFAGREAEELALAKEMGVTRHNVVGFDAPTIKRAIELAEEYPEIYATIGWHPTEAGSYNQEVEDMIVANL
;
A
#
# COMPACT_ATOMS: atom_id res chain seq x y z
N MET A 1 -15.12 -6.91 -13.10
CA MET A 1 -14.21 -7.99 -12.66
C MET A 1 -12.94 -7.86 -13.49
N ARG A 2 -11.94 -7.10 -13.01
CA ARG A 2 -10.69 -6.86 -13.74
C ARG A 2 -9.77 -8.05 -13.46
N ASP A 3 -9.37 -8.75 -14.52
CA ASP A 3 -8.52 -9.94 -14.48
C ASP A 3 -7.21 -9.67 -13.73
N PHE A 4 -7.07 -10.29 -12.56
CA PHE A 4 -5.85 -10.33 -11.77
C PHE A 4 -4.95 -11.45 -12.30
N LYS A 5 -4.20 -11.19 -13.37
CA LYS A 5 -3.10 -12.06 -13.79
C LYS A 5 -1.79 -11.49 -13.25
N VAL A 6 -1.37 -11.99 -12.09
CA VAL A 6 0.03 -11.86 -11.66
C VAL A 6 0.85 -12.76 -12.58
N LYS A 7 1.59 -12.16 -13.52
CA LYS A 7 2.56 -12.89 -14.33
C LYS A 7 3.77 -13.25 -13.45
N TYR A 8 3.69 -14.42 -12.81
CA TYR A 8 4.81 -15.08 -12.13
C TYR A 8 5.56 -15.96 -13.14
N GLU A 9 6.20 -15.36 -14.14
CA GLU A 9 7.00 -16.12 -15.10
C GLU A 9 8.01 -15.17 -15.73
N GLU A 10 9.14 -14.95 -15.05
CA GLU A 10 10.44 -14.46 -15.60
C GLU A 10 11.50 -14.20 -14.49
N LEU A 11 11.51 -14.99 -13.41
CA LEU A 11 12.57 -14.89 -12.38
C LEU A 11 13.31 -16.21 -12.23
N SER A 12 14.35 -16.41 -13.05
CA SER A 12 15.69 -16.84 -12.61
C SER A 12 16.50 -17.35 -13.82
N PRO A 13 17.48 -16.58 -14.33
CA PRO A 13 18.62 -17.21 -14.98
C PRO A 13 19.49 -17.83 -13.88
N HIS A 14 19.69 -19.14 -13.93
CA HIS A 14 20.76 -19.82 -13.20
C HIS A 14 22.10 -19.10 -13.47
N PHE A 15 22.62 -18.38 -12.47
CA PHE A 15 23.98 -17.83 -12.54
C PHE A 15 24.96 -18.81 -11.89
N PRO A 16 25.97 -19.31 -12.62
CA PRO A 16 26.99 -20.16 -12.04
C PRO A 16 27.85 -19.35 -11.08
N HIS A 17 27.97 -19.84 -9.85
CA HIS A 17 28.85 -19.29 -8.83
C HIS A 17 30.32 -19.59 -9.19
N THR A 18 30.97 -18.73 -9.96
CA THR A 18 32.43 -18.69 -10.04
C THR A 18 32.90 -17.24 -9.94
N CYS A 19 33.14 -16.80 -8.71
CA CYS A 19 33.81 -15.54 -8.44
C CYS A 19 35.32 -15.79 -8.49
N PHE A 20 35.96 -15.41 -9.60
CA PHE A 20 37.41 -15.35 -9.72
C PHE A 20 37.79 -13.99 -10.29
N GLY A 21 38.38 -13.15 -9.44
CA GLY A 21 39.20 -12.02 -9.85
C GLY A 21 38.47 -10.73 -10.28
N VAL A 22 38.66 -9.70 -9.45
CA VAL A 22 38.89 -8.30 -9.86
C VAL A 22 37.72 -7.55 -10.54
N PHE A 23 37.30 -6.46 -9.87
CA PHE A 23 36.31 -5.46 -10.30
C PHE A 23 34.84 -5.92 -10.41
N CYS A 24 34.09 -5.84 -9.30
CA CYS A 24 32.64 -5.67 -9.39
C CYS A 24 32.15 -4.83 -8.20
N GLY A 25 32.30 -3.51 -8.31
CA GLY A 25 31.78 -2.54 -7.35
C GLY A 25 30.28 -2.28 -7.50
N VAL A 26 29.47 -3.33 -7.69
CA VAL A 26 28.00 -3.23 -7.61
C VAL A 26 27.48 -4.49 -6.93
N CYS A 27 27.53 -4.52 -5.60
CA CYS A 27 26.59 -5.33 -4.84
C CYS A 27 25.20 -4.76 -5.13
N TYR A 28 24.52 -5.30 -6.14
CA TYR A 28 23.16 -4.92 -6.48
C TYR A 28 22.28 -5.39 -5.31
N LYS A 29 22.10 -4.53 -4.31
CA LYS A 29 21.01 -4.64 -3.34
C LYS A 29 19.74 -4.48 -4.15
N LYS A 30 19.22 -5.59 -4.67
CA LYS A 30 17.82 -5.66 -5.08
C LYS A 30 17.04 -5.44 -3.79
N SER A 31 16.59 -4.21 -3.54
CA SER A 31 15.66 -3.91 -2.47
C SER A 31 14.46 -4.84 -2.66
N MET A 32 14.13 -5.60 -1.61
CA MET A 32 12.89 -6.35 -1.62
C MET A 32 11.76 -5.34 -1.58
N GLU A 33 10.92 -5.36 -2.61
CA GLU A 33 9.70 -4.55 -2.67
C GLU A 33 8.64 -5.21 -1.80
N ILE A 34 8.25 -4.55 -0.71
CA ILE A 34 7.26 -5.01 0.25
C ILE A 34 5.96 -4.24 0.01
N PHE A 35 4.84 -4.97 0.05
CA PHE A 35 3.50 -4.40 0.09
C PHE A 35 2.96 -4.48 1.51
N ASP A 36 2.75 -3.34 2.14
CA ASP A 36 2.02 -3.27 3.41
C ASP A 36 0.53 -3.44 3.14
N THR A 37 -0.03 -4.57 3.57
CA THR A 37 -1.42 -4.92 3.32
C THR A 37 -2.41 -4.19 4.22
N HIS A 38 -1.97 -3.52 5.29
CA HIS A 38 -2.88 -2.88 6.24
C HIS A 38 -2.18 -1.79 7.04
N THR A 39 -2.45 -0.54 6.71
CA THR A 39 -1.96 0.62 7.47
C THR A 39 -3.05 1.66 7.71
N TYR A 40 -2.87 2.45 8.76
CA TYR A 40 -3.75 3.56 9.16
C TYR A 40 -3.05 4.91 8.96
N LEU A 41 -2.45 5.13 7.79
CA LEU A 41 -1.84 6.42 7.42
C LEU A 41 -2.86 7.56 7.36
N ASN A 42 -4.15 7.22 7.27
CA ASN A 42 -5.29 8.12 7.33
C ASN A 42 -5.70 8.52 8.76
N ALA A 43 -5.00 8.08 9.79
CA ALA A 43 -5.26 8.50 11.17
C ALA A 43 -4.73 9.92 11.45
N ASP A 44 -5.36 10.62 12.39
CA ASP A 44 -5.01 11.99 12.77
C ASP A 44 -3.55 12.14 13.23
N ASP A 45 -2.97 11.08 13.79
CA ASP A 45 -1.57 11.05 14.25
C ASP A 45 -0.54 11.29 13.11
N PHE A 46 -0.95 11.01 11.87
CA PHE A 46 -0.10 11.15 10.67
C PHE A 46 -0.45 12.35 9.80
N ALA A 47 -1.45 13.15 10.19
CA ALA A 47 -1.92 14.28 9.42
C ALA A 47 -0.78 15.29 9.15
N GLY A 48 -0.47 15.52 7.88
CA GLY A 48 0.60 16.43 7.43
C GLY A 48 2.01 15.81 7.43
N ARG A 49 2.14 14.53 7.75
CA ARG A 49 3.41 13.76 7.73
C ARG A 49 3.39 12.59 6.75
N GLU A 50 2.33 12.44 5.97
CA GLU A 50 2.11 11.26 5.12
C GLU A 50 3.24 11.08 4.10
N ALA A 51 3.69 12.16 3.47
CA ALA A 51 4.83 12.12 2.55
C ALA A 51 6.16 11.74 3.23
N GLU A 52 6.37 12.15 4.48
CA GLU A 52 7.57 11.80 5.26
C GLU A 52 7.57 10.30 5.60
N GLU A 53 6.43 9.79 6.10
CA GLU A 53 6.28 8.37 6.43
C GLU A 53 6.42 7.47 5.20
N LEU A 54 5.83 7.85 4.07
CA LEU A 54 5.97 7.11 2.81
C LEU A 54 7.42 7.07 2.33
N ALA A 55 8.18 8.16 2.49
CA ALA A 55 9.59 8.20 2.15
C ALA A 55 10.41 7.26 3.05
N LEU A 56 10.17 7.28 4.36
CA LEU A 56 10.82 6.37 5.31
C LEU A 56 10.47 4.90 5.02
N ALA A 57 9.20 4.61 4.75
CA ALA A 57 8.72 3.28 4.38
C ALA A 57 9.46 2.76 3.13
N LYS A 58 9.62 3.62 2.12
CA LYS A 58 10.33 3.31 0.89
C LYS A 58 11.81 3.02 1.09
N GLU A 59 12.49 3.76 1.98
CA GLU A 59 13.88 3.47 2.36
C GLU A 59 14.04 2.08 3.00
N MET A 60 13.01 1.60 3.69
CA MET A 60 12.94 0.27 4.28
C MET A 60 12.47 -0.83 3.30
N GLY A 61 12.15 -0.47 2.06
CA GLY A 61 11.67 -1.39 1.02
C GLY A 61 10.16 -1.58 0.96
N VAL A 62 9.38 -0.88 1.79
CA VAL A 62 7.91 -0.86 1.70
C VAL A 62 7.51 0.20 0.67
N THR A 63 7.16 -0.26 -0.53
CA THR A 63 6.99 0.63 -1.69
C THR A 63 5.53 0.81 -2.08
N ARG A 64 4.61 0.08 -1.45
CA ARG A 64 3.18 0.11 -1.70
C ARG A 64 2.42 -0.16 -0.40
N HIS A 65 1.28 0.50 -0.24
CA HIS A 65 0.53 0.49 1.02
C HIS A 65 -0.97 0.34 0.74
N ASN A 66 -1.66 -0.47 1.55
CA ASN A 66 -3.10 -0.53 1.58
C ASN A 66 -3.62 0.20 2.82
N VAL A 67 -4.16 1.40 2.61
CA VAL A 67 -4.73 2.26 3.65
C VAL A 67 -6.20 1.88 3.86
N VAL A 68 -6.55 1.56 5.10
CA VAL A 68 -7.89 1.06 5.44
C VAL A 68 -8.74 2.17 6.04
N GLY A 69 -9.81 2.54 5.34
CA GLY A 69 -10.90 3.36 5.86
C GLY A 69 -11.97 2.49 6.51
N PHE A 70 -12.35 2.82 7.74
CA PHE A 70 -13.22 2.01 8.59
C PHE A 70 -14.48 2.75 9.10
N ASP A 71 -14.48 4.08 8.97
CA ASP A 71 -15.58 4.99 9.30
C ASP A 71 -15.63 6.12 8.25
N ALA A 72 -16.64 6.99 8.32
CA ALA A 72 -16.81 8.06 7.33
C ALA A 72 -15.57 8.97 7.15
N PRO A 73 -14.95 9.54 8.21
CA PRO A 73 -13.77 10.38 8.05
C PRO A 73 -12.56 9.61 7.51
N THR A 74 -12.29 8.41 8.02
CA THR A 74 -11.13 7.61 7.60
C THR A 74 -11.27 7.06 6.17
N ILE A 75 -12.49 6.74 5.74
CA ILE A 75 -12.80 6.38 4.34
C ILE A 75 -12.48 7.54 3.41
N LYS A 76 -13.00 8.74 3.73
CA LYS A 76 -12.75 9.93 2.92
C LYS A 76 -11.26 10.19 2.80
N ARG A 77 -10.53 10.15 3.92
CA ARG A 77 -9.08 10.39 3.94
C ARG A 77 -8.31 9.32 3.19
N ALA A 78 -8.71 8.04 3.28
CA ALA A 78 -8.07 6.96 2.53
C ALA A 78 -8.21 7.16 1.01
N ILE A 79 -9.37 7.62 0.54
CA ILE A 79 -9.60 7.93 -0.88
C ILE A 79 -8.71 9.09 -1.33
N GLU A 80 -8.69 10.20 -0.57
CA GLU A 80 -7.82 11.36 -0.86
C GLU A 80 -6.35 10.94 -0.96
N LEU A 81 -5.87 10.10 -0.03
CA LEU A 81 -4.48 9.60 -0.05
C LEU A 81 -4.20 8.71 -1.27
N ALA A 82 -5.14 7.88 -1.69
CA ALA A 82 -4.99 7.05 -2.89
C ALA A 82 -5.01 7.87 -4.19
N GLU A 83 -5.68 9.03 -4.20
CA GLU A 83 -5.66 9.98 -5.32
C GLU A 83 -4.34 10.79 -5.36
N GLU A 84 -3.80 11.14 -4.19
CA GLU A 84 -2.57 11.94 -4.06
C GLU A 84 -1.29 11.12 -4.29
N TYR A 85 -1.25 9.88 -3.78
CA TYR A 85 -0.05 9.03 -3.79
C TYR A 85 -0.28 7.74 -4.61
N PRO A 86 0.39 7.53 -5.75
CA PRO A 86 0.18 6.37 -6.62
C PRO A 86 0.61 5.03 -6.00
N GLU A 87 1.42 5.04 -4.94
CA GLU A 87 1.79 3.87 -4.15
C GLU A 87 0.73 3.43 -3.13
N ILE A 88 -0.31 4.23 -2.92
CA ILE A 88 -1.39 3.95 -1.97
C ILE A 88 -2.58 3.31 -2.67
N TYR A 89 -3.10 2.25 -2.06
CA TYR A 89 -4.37 1.62 -2.37
C TYR A 89 -5.33 1.89 -1.20
N ALA A 90 -6.55 2.31 -1.50
CA ALA A 90 -7.59 2.48 -0.48
C ALA A 90 -8.45 1.20 -0.40
N THR A 91 -8.63 0.68 0.81
CA THR A 91 -9.70 -0.27 1.14
C THR A 91 -10.71 0.48 1.99
N ILE A 92 -11.96 0.53 1.55
CA ILE A 92 -13.04 1.23 2.27
C ILE A 92 -14.08 0.22 2.77
N GLY A 93 -14.61 0.45 3.96
CA GLY A 93 -15.66 -0.37 4.55
C GLY A 93 -16.06 0.15 5.93
N TRP A 94 -16.98 -0.57 6.59
CA TRP A 94 -17.46 -0.20 7.91
C TRP A 94 -17.00 -1.21 8.96
N HIS A 95 -16.23 -0.77 9.95
CA HIS A 95 -15.66 -1.67 10.94
C HIS A 95 -16.71 -2.14 11.97
N PRO A 96 -16.62 -3.38 12.50
CA PRO A 96 -17.61 -3.90 13.45
C PRO A 96 -17.80 -3.05 14.71
N THR A 97 -16.77 -2.32 15.16
CA THR A 97 -16.89 -1.37 16.29
C THR A 97 -17.88 -0.25 15.99
N GLU A 98 -17.97 0.18 14.73
CA GLU A 98 -18.88 1.23 14.27
C GLU A 98 -20.23 0.66 13.81
N ALA A 99 -20.45 -0.65 13.88
CA ALA A 99 -21.67 -1.27 13.37
C ALA A 99 -22.97 -0.68 13.95
N GLY A 100 -22.92 -0.12 15.16
CA GLY A 100 -24.08 0.54 15.79
C GLY A 100 -24.52 1.85 15.12
N SER A 101 -23.65 2.49 14.33
CA SER A 101 -23.95 3.71 13.56
C SER A 101 -24.16 3.44 12.06
N TYR A 102 -24.13 2.16 11.64
CA TYR A 102 -24.38 1.78 10.26
C TYR A 102 -25.84 2.05 9.86
N ASN A 103 -26.04 2.76 8.75
CA ASN A 103 -27.35 3.10 8.22
C ASN A 103 -27.31 3.15 6.68
N GLN A 104 -28.44 3.44 6.03
CA GLN A 104 -28.53 3.50 4.57
C GLN A 104 -27.62 4.58 3.97
N GLU A 105 -27.46 5.72 4.63
CA GLU A 105 -26.59 6.81 4.15
C GLU A 105 -25.12 6.38 4.11
N VAL A 106 -24.69 5.62 5.12
CA VAL A 106 -23.35 5.02 5.17
C VAL A 106 -23.15 4.01 4.05
N GLU A 107 -24.13 3.14 3.81
CA GLU A 107 -24.08 2.15 2.73
C GLU A 107 -23.98 2.82 1.36
N ASP A 108 -24.83 3.81 1.10
CA ASP A 108 -24.86 4.57 -0.14
C ASP A 108 -23.52 5.28 -0.38
N MET A 109 -22.91 5.84 0.68
CA MET A 109 -21.60 6.47 0.62
C MET A 109 -20.50 5.48 0.26
N ILE A 110 -20.49 4.28 0.86
CA ILE A 110 -19.48 3.25 0.55
C ILE A 110 -19.65 2.79 -0.91
N VAL A 111 -20.88 2.49 -1.33
CA VAL A 111 -21.19 1.98 -2.68
C VAL A 111 -20.84 3.01 -3.76
N ALA A 112 -21.00 4.31 -3.49
CA ALA A 112 -20.65 5.37 -4.43
C ALA A 112 -19.13 5.46 -4.73
N ASN A 113 -18.29 4.83 -3.90
CA ASN A 113 -16.82 4.89 -3.98
C ASN A 113 -16.17 3.54 -4.36
N LEU A 114 -16.95 2.57 -4.85
CA LEU A 114 -16.48 1.26 -5.37
C LEU A 114 -16.21 1.29 -6.89
#